data_AF-H0TYH0-F1
#
_entry.id   AF-H0TYH0-F1
#
_cell.length_a   1.000
_cell.length_b   1.000
_cell.length_c   1.000
_cell.angle_alpha   90.00
_cell.angle_beta   90.00
_cell.angle_gamma   90.00
#
_symmetry.space_group_name_H-M   'P 1'
#
loop_
_entity.id
_entity.type
_entity.pdbx_description
1 polymer ?
#
loop_
_entity_poly.entity_id
_entity_poly.type
_entity_poly.pdbx_seq_one_letter_code
_entity_poly.pdbx_strand_id
1 'polypeptide(L)'
;MFPNRDAFDDSCPVGEELLGEMYRASENGLPALVESVSSDVRAMLALFCYRRSHLHSLALAIAATCSERELLQSGGRVGAVLYAQSRDSKVSQGSTASSGRKPISLSTKPLSVLAPLEDDLDDDLAAVTG
;
A
#
# COMPACT_ATOMS: atom_id res chain seq x y z
N MET A 1 23.86 16.40 -14.75
CA MET A 1 23.17 15.57 -15.76
C MET A 1 23.29 14.12 -15.31
N PHE A 2 22.29 13.58 -14.61
CA PHE A 2 22.28 12.16 -14.27
C PHE A 2 21.66 11.40 -15.44
N PRO A 3 22.23 10.28 -15.92
CA PRO A 3 21.65 9.54 -17.01
C PRO A 3 20.34 8.94 -16.52
N ASN A 4 19.24 9.39 -17.14
CA ASN A 4 17.93 8.80 -17.01
C ASN A 4 18.05 7.33 -17.42
N ARG A 5 18.03 6.42 -16.44
CA ARG A 5 18.21 4.97 -16.67
C ARG A 5 16.89 4.29 -17.06
N ASP A 6 15.94 5.09 -17.53
CA ASP A 6 14.58 4.73 -17.93
C ASP A 6 14.38 4.76 -19.45
N ALA A 7 15.46 4.61 -20.24
CA ALA A 7 15.40 4.59 -21.70
C ALA A 7 14.83 3.28 -22.32
N PHE A 8 14.01 2.54 -21.58
CA PHE A 8 13.19 1.46 -22.12
C PHE A 8 11.78 1.62 -21.55
N ASP A 9 10.99 2.38 -22.32
CA ASP A 9 9.52 2.43 -22.27
C ASP A 9 8.91 3.03 -21.00
N ASP A 10 9.02 4.36 -20.86
CA ASP A 10 8.18 5.17 -19.96
C ASP A 10 6.72 5.28 -20.43
N SER A 11 6.40 4.71 -21.59
CA SER A 11 5.02 4.65 -22.07
C SER A 11 4.28 3.56 -21.31
N CYS A 12 3.27 3.98 -20.55
CA CYS A 12 2.40 3.03 -19.88
C CYS A 12 1.76 2.13 -20.97
N PRO A 13 1.89 0.79 -20.92
CA PRO A 13 1.33 -0.11 -21.94
C PRO A 13 -0.20 -0.14 -21.94
N VAL A 14 -0.80 0.58 -20.99
CA VAL A 14 -2.24 0.79 -20.80
C VAL A 14 -2.51 2.28 -20.68
N GLY A 15 -3.68 2.74 -21.11
CA GLY A 15 -4.09 4.13 -20.89
C GLY A 15 -4.22 4.46 -19.40
N GLU A 16 -3.98 5.71 -19.03
CA GLU A 16 -4.05 6.19 -17.64
C GLU A 16 -5.40 5.89 -16.97
N GLU A 17 -6.49 5.89 -17.75
CA GLU A 17 -7.85 5.54 -17.30
C GLU A 17 -7.91 4.11 -16.74
N LEU A 18 -7.44 3.11 -17.51
CA LEU A 18 -7.45 1.71 -17.09
C LEU A 18 -6.55 1.48 -15.87
N LEU A 19 -5.41 2.18 -15.81
CA LEU A 19 -4.53 2.15 -14.65
C LEU A 19 -5.19 2.74 -13.40
N GLY A 20 -5.95 3.83 -13.56
CA GLY A 20 -6.73 4.47 -12.52
C GLY A 20 -7.84 3.56 -11.98
N GLU A 21 -8.54 2.85 -12.86
CA GLU A 21 -9.54 1.84 -12.49
C GLU A 21 -8.91 0.68 -11.71
N MET A 22 -7.79 0.14 -12.19
CA MET A 22 -7.03 -0.91 -11.50
C MET A 22 -6.54 -0.46 -10.11
N TYR A 23 -6.05 0.77 -10.00
CA TYR A 23 -5.60 1.33 -8.73
C TYR A 23 -6.75 1.48 -7.72
N ARG A 24 -7.95 1.88 -8.18
CA ARG A 24 -9.14 1.98 -7.30
C ARG A 24 -9.75 0.62 -6.95
N ALA A 25 -9.64 -0.37 -7.83
CA ALA A 25 -10.21 -1.71 -7.65
C ALA A 25 -9.35 -2.67 -6.79
N SER A 26 -8.33 -2.13 -6.10
CA SER A 26 -7.06 -2.78 -5.75
C SER A 26 -7.13 -4.07 -4.92
N GLU A 27 -8.24 -4.38 -4.26
CA GLU A 27 -8.37 -5.62 -3.46
C GLU A 27 -9.38 -6.63 -4.00
N ASN A 28 -10.57 -6.21 -4.45
CA ASN A 28 -11.62 -7.14 -4.88
C ASN A 28 -11.85 -7.22 -6.40
N GLY A 29 -11.50 -6.17 -7.15
CA GLY A 29 -11.80 -6.08 -8.59
C GLY A 29 -10.58 -6.24 -9.50
N LEU A 30 -9.38 -6.00 -8.96
CA LEU A 30 -8.14 -6.09 -9.70
C LEU A 30 -7.90 -7.44 -10.41
N PRO A 31 -8.06 -8.62 -9.77
CA PRO A 31 -7.79 -9.89 -10.46
C PRO A 31 -8.74 -10.15 -11.65
N ALA A 32 -10.01 -9.75 -11.53
CA ALA A 32 -10.98 -9.87 -12.62
C ALA A 32 -10.66 -8.92 -13.78
N LEU A 33 -10.23 -7.70 -13.47
CA LEU A 33 -9.85 -6.72 -14.49
C LEU A 33 -8.55 -7.15 -15.22
N VAL A 34 -7.60 -7.70 -14.47
CA VAL A 34 -6.34 -8.22 -14.98
C VAL A 34 -6.55 -9.48 -15.84
N GLU A 35 -7.57 -10.29 -15.59
CA GLU A 35 -7.90 -11.47 -16.42
C GLU A 35 -8.32 -11.10 -17.85
N SER A 36 -8.90 -9.91 -18.05
CA SER A 36 -9.27 -9.42 -19.39
C SER A 36 -8.05 -8.99 -20.24
N VAL A 37 -6.89 -8.83 -19.62
CA VAL A 37 -5.65 -8.35 -20.25
C VAL A 37 -4.75 -9.53 -20.62
N SER A 38 -4.10 -9.44 -21.79
CA SER A 38 -3.16 -10.46 -22.23
C SER A 38 -1.99 -10.61 -21.26
N SER A 39 -1.48 -11.84 -21.16
CA SER A 39 -0.52 -12.19 -20.11
C SER A 39 0.82 -11.45 -20.19
N ASP A 40 1.26 -11.15 -21.42
CA ASP A 40 2.45 -10.35 -21.70
C ASP A 40 2.31 -8.88 -21.23
N VAL A 41 1.15 -8.26 -21.48
CA VAL A 41 0.87 -6.89 -21.05
C VAL A 41 0.79 -6.78 -19.52
N ARG A 42 0.29 -7.80 -18.84
CA ARG A 42 0.29 -7.85 -17.36
C ARG A 42 1.70 -7.87 -16.79
N ALA A 43 2.60 -8.65 -17.39
CA ALA A 43 3.99 -8.72 -16.95
C ALA A 43 4.70 -7.37 -17.14
N MET A 44 4.51 -6.72 -18.30
CA MET A 44 5.01 -5.36 -18.54
C MET A 44 4.43 -4.35 -17.54
N LEU A 45 3.12 -4.41 -17.28
CA LEU A 45 2.45 -3.51 -16.34
C LEU A 45 2.97 -3.67 -14.90
N ALA A 46 3.19 -4.91 -14.46
CA ALA A 46 3.75 -5.19 -13.14
C ALA A 46 5.16 -4.57 -12.99
N LEU A 47 6.01 -4.69 -14.01
CA LEU A 47 7.36 -4.12 -14.01
C LEU A 47 7.36 -2.58 -14.05
N PHE A 48 6.43 -1.99 -14.79
CA PHE A 48 6.21 -0.55 -14.81
C PHE A 48 5.78 -0.03 -13.43
N CYS A 49 4.79 -0.67 -12.83
CA CYS A 49 4.30 -0.31 -11.49
C CYS A 49 5.38 -0.54 -10.41
N TYR A 50 6.25 -1.55 -10.58
CA TYR A 50 7.30 -1.87 -9.61
C TYR A 50 8.33 -0.75 -9.42
N ARG A 51 8.64 -0.01 -10.48
CA ARG A 51 9.58 1.13 -10.45
C ARG A 51 9.02 2.37 -9.75
N ARG A 52 7.69 2.45 -9.56
CA ARG A 52 7.01 3.58 -8.90
C ARG A 52 6.59 3.20 -7.48
N SER A 53 7.06 3.95 -6.49
CA SER A 53 6.79 3.68 -5.06
C SER A 53 5.29 3.65 -4.71
N HIS A 54 4.50 4.57 -5.26
CA HIS A 54 3.05 4.66 -5.00
C HIS A 54 2.23 3.56 -5.69
N LEU A 55 2.79 2.86 -6.69
CA LEU A 55 2.15 1.74 -7.38
C LEU A 55 2.74 0.39 -6.96
N HIS A 56 3.62 0.36 -5.97
CA HIS A 56 4.36 -0.84 -5.61
C HIS A 56 3.44 -1.97 -5.09
N SER A 57 2.42 -1.63 -4.30
CA SER A 57 1.40 -2.58 -3.85
C SER A 57 0.63 -3.19 -5.03
N LEU A 58 0.27 -2.36 -6.01
CA LEU A 58 -0.39 -2.77 -7.25
C LEU A 58 0.52 -3.67 -8.09
N ALA A 59 1.81 -3.34 -8.20
CA ALA A 59 2.81 -4.15 -8.89
C ALA A 59 2.89 -5.57 -8.31
N LEU A 60 2.91 -5.69 -6.98
CA LEU A 60 2.92 -6.98 -6.30
C LEU A 60 1.63 -7.76 -6.54
N ALA A 61 0.47 -7.09 -6.48
CA ALA A 61 -0.82 -7.74 -6.72
C ALA A 61 -0.93 -8.29 -8.16
N ILE A 62 -0.53 -7.49 -9.17
CA ILE A 62 -0.51 -7.91 -10.58
C ILE A 62 0.51 -9.03 -10.79
N ALA A 63 1.73 -8.88 -10.27
CA ALA A 63 2.78 -9.91 -10.36
C ALA A 63 2.31 -11.25 -9.75
N ALA A 64 1.47 -11.20 -8.72
CA ALA A 64 0.93 -12.39 -8.10
C ALA A 64 -0.07 -13.16 -8.98
N THR A 65 -0.63 -12.52 -10.02
CA THR A 65 -1.49 -13.15 -11.04
C THR A 65 -0.71 -13.63 -12.27
N CYS A 66 0.55 -13.20 -12.41
CA CYS A 66 1.42 -13.55 -13.53
C CYS A 66 2.23 -14.81 -13.25
N SER A 67 2.72 -15.46 -14.32
CA SER A 67 3.69 -16.55 -14.18
C SER A 67 5.12 -16.01 -14.03
N GLU A 68 5.98 -16.77 -13.33
CA GLU A 68 7.40 -16.42 -13.17
C GLU A 68 8.11 -16.25 -14.52
N ARG A 69 7.79 -17.13 -15.48
CA ARG A 69 8.41 -17.12 -16.81
C ARG A 69 8.13 -15.82 -17.56
N GLU A 70 6.91 -15.29 -17.46
CA GLU A 70 6.54 -14.05 -18.14
C GLU A 70 7.21 -12.83 -17.51
N LEU A 71 7.23 -12.76 -16.17
CA LEU A 71 7.96 -11.70 -15.47
C LEU A 71 9.45 -11.75 -15.81
N LEU A 72 10.05 -12.94 -15.87
CA LEU A 72 11.46 -13.12 -16.23
C LEU A 72 11.70 -12.78 -17.71
N GLN A 73 10.78 -13.11 -18.61
CA GLN A 73 10.91 -12.80 -20.03
C GLN A 73 10.82 -11.29 -20.31
N SER A 74 9.90 -10.58 -19.64
CA SER A 74 9.74 -9.13 -19.80
C SER A 74 10.73 -8.30 -18.97
N GLY A 75 11.13 -8.78 -17.79
CA GLY A 75 11.90 -8.02 -16.79
C GLY A 75 13.21 -8.64 -16.33
N GLY A 76 13.60 -9.77 -16.91
CA GLY A 76 14.82 -10.51 -16.56
C GLY A 76 14.93 -10.78 -15.06
N ARG A 77 16.06 -10.36 -14.48
CA ARG A 77 16.36 -10.55 -13.06
C ARG A 77 15.42 -9.77 -12.14
N VAL A 78 14.94 -8.60 -12.58
CA VAL A 78 13.97 -7.80 -11.81
C VAL A 78 12.63 -8.54 -11.74
N GLY A 79 12.22 -9.16 -12.85
CA GLY A 79 11.01 -9.98 -12.91
C GLY A 79 11.03 -11.18 -11.96
N ALA A 80 12.15 -11.89 -11.88
CA ALA A 80 12.33 -12.98 -10.92
C ALA A 80 12.21 -12.51 -9.46
N VAL A 81 12.82 -11.37 -9.13
CA VAL A 81 12.72 -10.77 -7.79
C VAL A 81 11.28 -10.33 -7.49
N LEU A 82 10.62 -9.69 -8.44
CA LEU A 82 9.23 -9.23 -8.32
C LEU A 82 8.27 -10.42 -8.08
N TYR A 83 8.48 -11.53 -8.80
CA TYR A 83 7.72 -12.76 -8.61
C TYR A 83 7.89 -13.30 -7.19
N ALA A 84 9.13 -13.44 -6.71
CA ALA A 84 9.41 -13.91 -5.35
C ALA A 84 8.78 -13.00 -4.29
N GLN A 85 8.89 -11.69 -4.46
CA GLN A 85 8.33 -10.70 -3.52
C GLN A 85 6.79 -10.72 -3.49
N SER A 86 6.15 -10.92 -4.64
CA SER A 86 4.68 -11.04 -4.72
C SER A 86 4.16 -12.29 -3.98
N ARG A 87 4.92 -13.38 -3.98
CA ARG A 87 4.59 -14.62 -3.27
C ARG A 87 4.75 -14.47 -1.77
N ASP A 88 5.82 -13.81 -1.31
CA ASP A 88 6.02 -13.50 0.11
C ASP A 88 4.90 -12.59 0.65
N SER A 89 4.52 -11.58 -0.14
CA SER A 89 3.42 -10.66 0.19
C SER A 89 2.06 -11.36 0.27
N LYS A 90 1.80 -12.34 -0.60
CA LYS A 90 0.58 -13.18 -0.54
C LYS A 90 0.50 -14.03 0.74
N VAL A 91 1.63 -14.52 1.25
CA VAL A 91 1.67 -15.26 2.52
C VAL A 91 1.29 -14.34 3.68
N SER A 92 1.69 -13.07 3.63
CA SER A 92 1.29 -12.07 4.63
C SER A 92 -0.18 -11.64 4.51
N GLN A 93 -0.75 -11.59 3.31
CA GLN A 93 -2.17 -11.24 3.07
C GLN A 93 -3.14 -12.40 3.36
N GLY A 94 -2.68 -13.65 3.21
CA GLY A 94 -3.40 -14.85 3.65
C GLY A 94 -3.37 -15.09 5.17
N SER A 95 -2.59 -14.29 5.90
CA SER A 95 -2.51 -14.30 7.35
C SER A 95 -3.60 -13.44 8.01
N THR A 96 -4.83 -13.47 7.49
CA THR A 96 -6.03 -13.16 8.30
C THR A 96 -6.55 -14.40 9.03
N ALA A 97 -5.83 -15.53 8.94
CA ALA A 97 -6.08 -16.69 9.78
C ALA A 97 -5.70 -16.40 11.24
N SER A 98 -6.68 -15.86 11.97
CA SER A 98 -6.97 -16.14 13.38
C SER A 98 -5.75 -16.13 14.31
N SER A 99 -5.08 -14.99 14.45
CA SER A 99 -4.26 -14.77 15.64
C SER A 99 -5.21 -14.50 16.80
N GLY A 100 -5.51 -15.55 17.57
CA GLY A 100 -6.40 -15.57 18.72
C GLY A 100 -6.05 -14.53 19.77
N ARG A 101 -6.45 -13.29 19.55
CA ARG A 101 -6.50 -12.28 20.60
C ARG A 101 -7.72 -12.60 21.46
N LYS A 102 -7.43 -13.02 22.67
CA LYS A 102 -8.38 -13.19 23.78
C LYS A 102 -9.31 -11.96 23.82
N PRO A 103 -10.63 -12.13 24.05
CA PRO A 103 -11.55 -11.00 24.10
C PRO A 103 -11.07 -9.98 25.13
N ILE A 104 -10.86 -8.75 24.68
CA ILE A 104 -10.57 -7.62 25.55
C ILE A 104 -11.89 -7.38 26.31
N SER A 105 -11.93 -7.77 27.58
CA SER A 105 -13.10 -7.49 28.42
C SER A 105 -13.16 -5.98 28.66
N LEU A 106 -14.09 -5.30 28.00
CA LEU A 106 -14.48 -3.93 28.32
C LEU A 106 -15.17 -3.94 29.69
N SER A 107 -14.38 -3.83 30.77
CA SER A 107 -14.90 -3.47 32.07
C SER A 107 -15.29 -2.00 32.02
N THR A 108 -16.56 -1.75 31.69
CA THR A 108 -17.20 -0.45 31.83
C THR A 108 -17.33 -0.14 33.32
N LYS A 109 -16.31 0.49 33.89
CA LYS A 109 -16.49 1.25 35.13
C LYS A 109 -17.14 2.59 34.76
N PRO A 110 -18.37 2.89 35.21
CA PRO A 110 -18.98 4.18 34.95
C PRO A 110 -18.16 5.29 35.66
N LEU A 111 -17.98 6.40 34.96
CA LEU A 111 -17.28 7.60 35.43
C LEU A 111 -17.81 8.03 36.80
N SER A 112 -16.92 8.09 37.80
CA SER A 112 -17.17 8.85 39.01
C SER A 112 -16.90 10.31 38.70
N VAL A 113 -17.96 11.12 38.76
CA VAL A 113 -17.96 12.58 38.63
C VAL A 113 -16.90 13.16 39.58
N LEU A 114 -15.88 13.82 39.01
CA LEU A 114 -15.00 14.67 39.79
C LEU A 114 -15.63 16.06 39.91
N ALA A 115 -15.59 16.56 41.14
CA ALA A 115 -16.28 17.73 41.66
C ALA A 115 -15.73 19.07 41.10
N PRO A 116 -16.44 20.19 41.34
CA PRO A 116 -16.16 21.50 40.75
C PRO A 116 -14.77 22.06 41.07
N LEU A 117 -14.25 22.83 40.11
CA LEU A 117 -13.00 23.56 40.19
C LEU A 117 -13.18 24.74 41.16
N GLU A 118 -12.39 24.76 42.23
CA GLU A 118 -12.25 25.91 43.12
C GLU A 118 -11.28 26.91 42.46
N ASP A 119 -11.76 28.14 42.37
CA ASP A 119 -11.15 29.31 41.75
C ASP A 119 -10.20 29.95 42.78
N ASP A 120 -8.89 29.81 42.61
CA ASP A 120 -7.89 30.60 43.34
C ASP A 120 -7.17 31.51 42.32
N LEU A 121 -7.73 32.71 42.19
CA LEU A 121 -7.08 33.87 41.59
C LEU A 121 -5.97 34.34 42.56
N ASP A 122 -4.71 34.04 42.24
CA ASP A 122 -3.57 34.68 42.90
C ASP A 122 -3.27 36.01 42.19
N ASP A 123 -3.75 37.09 42.82
CA ASP A 123 -3.40 38.48 42.59
C ASP A 123 -2.12 38.79 43.36
N ASP A 124 -1.04 39.23 42.66
CA ASP A 124 0.13 40.02 43.11
C ASP A 124 1.36 39.68 42.20
N LEU A 125 2.26 40.54 41.72
CA LEU A 125 2.64 41.91 42.04
C LEU A 125 3.69 42.42 41.00
N ALA A 126 3.56 43.69 40.62
CA ALA A 126 4.59 44.67 40.22
C ALA A 126 5.43 44.55 38.91
N ALA A 127 5.16 45.53 38.04
CA ALA A 127 6.08 46.53 37.46
C ALA A 127 7.39 46.11 36.76
N VAL A 128 7.50 46.44 35.48
CA VAL A 128 8.68 47.15 34.94
C VAL A 128 8.31 48.01 33.73
N THR A 129 8.79 49.24 33.77
CA THR A 129 8.64 50.36 32.83
C THR A 129 9.28 50.10 31.46
N GLY A 130 8.67 50.68 30.41
CA GLY A 130 9.27 50.87 29.09
C GLY A 130 8.50 51.91 28.28
#